data_AF-A0A379X115-F1
#
_entry.id   AF-A0A379X115-F1
#
_cell.length_a   1.000
_cell.length_b   1.000
_cell.length_c   1.000
_cell.angle_alpha   90.00
_cell.angle_beta   90.00
_cell.angle_gamma   90.00
#
_symmetry.space_group_name_H-M   'P 1'
#
loop_
_entity.id
_entity.type
_entity.pdbx_description
1 polymer ?
#
loop_
_entity_poly.entity_id
_entity_poly.type
_entity_poly.pdbx_seq_one_letter_code
_entity_poly.pdbx_strand_id
1 'polypeptide(L)'
;MTTLVFSYSHADEALRNELEKHLSPLKRTGKITTWHDRRIVPGQEFERQIDHYFSQADIILLLISSDFIASDYCYQVEMKNALERHNRGEAVVIPVILRDCAWHQLEFGSIMAATTDGKPITKFASHDEGYVQVVEAISRAIAQMEAKKPQQTTHIPSPAPANPMFQGVDTVFTPRSSNLSLPKNFTDLDKDRARREGFEYVAHYFENSLDELKNRHSGLDHRF
;
A
#
# COMPACT_ATOMS: atom_id res chain seq x y z
N MET A 1 3.46 -7.84 -13.22
CA MET A 1 3.28 -7.71 -11.76
C MET A 1 2.48 -6.44 -11.55
N THR A 2 1.27 -6.56 -11.03
CA THR A 2 0.34 -5.44 -10.86
C THR A 2 0.62 -4.74 -9.54
N THR A 3 0.78 -3.42 -9.55
CA THR A 3 1.00 -2.61 -8.36
C THR A 3 -0.33 -2.18 -7.75
N LEU A 4 -0.51 -2.47 -6.46
CA LEU A 4 -1.72 -2.16 -5.71
C LEU A 4 -1.40 -1.20 -4.56
N VAL A 5 -2.13 -0.09 -4.48
CA VAL A 5 -1.98 0.89 -3.40
C VAL A 5 -3.26 0.94 -2.56
N PHE A 6 -3.09 1.03 -1.24
CA PHE A 6 -4.19 1.30 -0.31
C PHE A 6 -4.31 2.80 -0.04
N SER A 7 -5.52 3.31 -0.17
CA SER A 7 -5.95 4.61 0.35
C SER A 7 -6.92 4.37 1.50
N TYR A 8 -6.58 4.82 2.71
CA TYR A 8 -7.36 4.53 3.91
C TYR A 8 -7.11 5.59 5.00
N SER A 9 -8.02 5.68 5.96
CA SER A 9 -7.78 6.47 7.17
C SER A 9 -6.95 5.65 8.16
N HIS A 10 -6.05 6.30 8.90
CA HIS A 10 -5.30 5.65 9.98
C HIS A 10 -6.21 4.99 11.03
N ALA A 11 -7.43 5.50 11.22
CA ALA A 11 -8.44 4.89 12.09
C ALA A 11 -8.91 3.49 11.63
N ASP A 12 -8.67 3.15 10.36
CA ASP A 12 -9.06 1.88 9.72
C ASP A 12 -7.89 0.90 9.55
N GLU A 13 -6.73 1.19 10.15
CA GLU A 13 -5.51 0.40 9.98
C GLU A 13 -5.71 -1.08 10.34
N ALA A 14 -6.51 -1.39 11.36
CA ALA A 14 -6.82 -2.77 11.74
C ALA A 14 -7.54 -3.54 10.62
N LEU A 15 -8.55 -2.92 9.98
CA LEU A 15 -9.30 -3.54 8.88
C LEU A 15 -8.42 -3.68 7.62
N ARG A 16 -7.58 -2.68 7.35
CA ARG A 16 -6.59 -2.74 6.26
C ARG A 16 -5.60 -3.90 6.47
N ASN A 17 -5.10 -4.08 7.69
CA ASN A 17 -4.17 -5.16 8.04
C ASN A 17 -4.80 -6.54 7.82
N GLU A 18 -6.06 -6.73 8.19
CA GLU A 18 -6.76 -7.99 7.91
C GLU A 18 -6.95 -8.22 6.42
N LEU A 19 -7.41 -7.22 5.66
CA LEU A 19 -7.52 -7.31 4.20
C LEU A 19 -6.15 -7.65 3.56
N GLU A 20 -5.06 -7.07 4.07
CA GLU A 20 -3.72 -7.33 3.56
C GLU A 20 -3.28 -8.80 3.74
N LYS A 21 -3.75 -9.48 4.79
CA LYS A 21 -3.54 -10.94 4.98
C LYS A 21 -4.34 -11.74 3.97
N HIS A 22 -5.60 -11.36 3.71
CA HIS A 22 -6.47 -11.97 2.71
C HIS A 22 -5.90 -11.86 1.29
N LEU A 23 -5.14 -10.80 1.01
CA LEU A 23 -4.41 -10.62 -0.26
C LEU A 23 -3.14 -11.48 -0.40
N SER A 24 -2.74 -12.20 0.64
CA SER A 24 -1.52 -13.03 0.61
C SER A 24 -1.45 -14.06 -0.52
N PRO A 25 -2.54 -14.71 -0.99
CA PRO A 25 -2.47 -15.62 -2.14
C PRO A 25 -2.06 -14.90 -3.43
N LEU A 26 -2.57 -13.68 -3.67
CA LEU A 26 -2.22 -12.88 -4.84
C LEU A 26 -0.78 -12.37 -4.80
N LYS A 27 -0.28 -12.04 -3.59
CA LYS A 27 1.12 -11.67 -3.39
C LYS A 27 2.06 -12.85 -3.63
N ARG A 28 1.75 -14.02 -3.04
CA ARG A 28 2.57 -15.24 -3.14
C ARG A 28 2.64 -15.77 -4.56
N THR A 29 1.56 -15.63 -5.33
CA THR A 29 1.53 -16.01 -6.75
C THR A 29 2.18 -14.97 -7.68
N GLY A 30 2.69 -13.87 -7.13
CA GLY A 30 3.34 -12.82 -7.92
C GLY A 30 2.37 -12.09 -8.86
N LYS A 31 1.08 -12.05 -8.53
CA LYS A 31 0.10 -11.26 -9.27
C LYS A 31 0.15 -9.80 -8.87
N ILE A 32 0.28 -9.54 -7.57
CA ILE A 32 0.31 -8.18 -7.02
C ILE A 32 1.51 -7.89 -6.14
N THR A 33 1.92 -6.62 -6.13
CA THR A 33 2.71 -6.00 -5.06
C THR A 33 1.85 -4.94 -4.38
N THR A 34 1.89 -4.88 -3.04
CA THR A 34 1.09 -3.89 -2.30
C THR A 34 1.97 -2.79 -1.72
N TRP A 35 1.44 -1.57 -1.63
CA TRP A 35 2.07 -0.44 -0.95
C TRP A 35 1.04 0.38 -0.16
N HIS A 36 1.48 1.00 0.93
CA HIS A 36 0.70 1.92 1.77
C HIS A 36 1.64 2.92 2.48
N ASP A 37 1.09 4.04 2.94
CA ASP A 37 1.76 5.16 3.62
C ASP A 37 2.72 4.78 4.76
N ARG A 38 2.36 3.82 5.63
CA ARG A 38 3.24 3.35 6.74
C ARG A 38 4.56 2.73 6.29
N ARG A 39 4.78 2.54 4.98
CA ARG A 39 6.05 2.05 4.42
C ARG A 39 7.04 3.18 4.11
N ILE A 40 6.64 4.44 4.23
CA ILE A 40 7.53 5.59 4.08
C ILE A 40 8.50 5.59 5.26
N VAL A 41 9.80 5.66 4.97
CA VAL A 41 10.84 5.68 6.00
C VAL A 41 10.88 7.08 6.63
N PRO A 42 10.93 7.19 7.97
CA PRO A 42 11.11 8.49 8.63
C PRO A 42 12.30 9.27 8.06
N GLY A 43 12.08 10.55 7.74
CA GLY A 43 13.08 11.42 7.10
C GLY A 43 12.97 11.56 5.58
N GLN A 44 12.04 10.83 4.95
CA GLN A 44 11.69 11.05 3.54
C GLN A 44 10.53 12.06 3.40
N GLU A 45 10.54 12.87 2.35
CA GLU A 45 9.41 13.78 2.05
C GLU A 45 8.15 12.95 1.77
N PHE A 46 7.21 13.02 2.70
CA PHE A 46 6.00 12.19 2.77
C PHE A 46 5.11 12.34 1.54
N GLU A 47 4.80 13.58 1.14
CA GLU A 47 3.89 13.91 0.03
C GLU A 47 4.41 13.39 -1.31
N ARG A 48 5.69 13.64 -1.64
CA ARG A 48 6.28 13.24 -2.93
C ARG A 48 6.28 11.72 -3.14
N GLN A 49 6.34 10.93 -2.07
CA GLN A 49 6.30 9.47 -2.21
C GLN A 49 4.90 8.96 -2.44
N ILE A 50 3.90 9.50 -1.73
CA ILE A 50 2.50 9.14 -1.94
C ILE A 50 2.13 9.42 -3.39
N ASP A 51 2.45 10.61 -3.91
CA ASP A 51 2.27 10.97 -5.31
C ASP A 51 2.88 9.94 -6.28
N HIS A 52 4.12 9.53 -6.01
CA HIS A 52 4.81 8.57 -6.85
C HIS A 52 4.10 7.22 -6.89
N TYR A 53 3.70 6.68 -5.74
CA TYR A 53 3.01 5.40 -5.70
C TYR A 53 1.60 5.47 -6.28
N PHE A 54 0.85 6.54 -6.00
CA PHE A 54 -0.49 6.75 -6.57
C PHE A 54 -0.47 7.00 -8.08
N SER A 55 0.58 7.61 -8.63
CA SER A 55 0.74 7.84 -10.07
C SER A 55 1.23 6.62 -10.84
N GLN A 56 1.90 5.66 -10.19
CA GLN A 56 2.39 4.43 -10.81
C GLN A 56 1.46 3.23 -10.56
N ALA A 57 0.56 3.31 -9.59
CA ALA A 57 -0.34 2.21 -9.25
C ALA A 57 -1.21 1.77 -10.43
N ASP A 58 -1.30 0.47 -10.63
CA ASP A 58 -2.23 -0.17 -11.56
C ASP A 58 -3.63 -0.29 -10.94
N ILE A 59 -3.69 -0.61 -9.64
CA ILE A 59 -4.92 -0.74 -8.86
C ILE A 59 -4.82 0.15 -7.61
N ILE A 60 -5.88 0.92 -7.36
CA ILE A 60 -6.00 1.80 -6.20
C ILE A 60 -7.22 1.34 -5.40
N LEU A 61 -6.99 0.79 -4.20
CA LEU A 61 -8.05 0.39 -3.29
C LEU A 61 -8.43 1.56 -2.38
N LEU A 62 -9.68 2.01 -2.46
CA LEU A 62 -10.23 3.02 -1.55
C LEU A 62 -10.93 2.33 -0.40
N LEU A 63 -10.34 2.35 0.79
CA LEU A 63 -10.94 1.78 1.99
C LEU A 63 -11.82 2.84 2.66
N ILE A 64 -13.11 2.81 2.34
CA ILE A 64 -14.04 3.88 2.63
C ILE A 64 -14.75 3.63 3.97
N SER A 65 -14.70 4.65 4.83
CA SER A 65 -15.37 4.72 6.12
C SER A 65 -15.79 6.18 6.39
N SER A 66 -16.53 6.42 7.47
CA SER A 66 -16.78 7.80 7.92
C SER A 66 -15.48 8.56 8.22
N ASP A 67 -14.46 7.89 8.77
CA ASP A 67 -13.16 8.48 9.08
C ASP A 67 -12.38 8.80 7.80
N PHE A 68 -12.50 7.96 6.77
CA PHE A 68 -11.90 8.23 5.46
C PHE A 68 -12.50 9.46 4.80
N ILE A 69 -13.84 9.56 4.80
CA ILE A 69 -14.57 10.68 4.17
C ILE A 69 -14.33 11.99 4.93
N ALA A 70 -14.21 11.93 6.25
CA ALA A 70 -13.91 13.09 7.09
C ALA A 70 -12.44 13.53 7.02
N SER A 71 -11.55 12.72 6.46
CA SER A 71 -10.14 13.07 6.28
C SER A 71 -9.92 13.94 5.05
N ASP A 72 -8.91 14.81 5.11
CA ASP A 72 -8.53 15.69 3.99
C ASP A 72 -8.12 14.90 2.73
N TYR A 73 -7.76 13.62 2.89
CA TYR A 73 -7.32 12.73 1.81
C TYR A 73 -8.38 12.57 0.70
N CYS A 74 -9.67 12.61 1.04
CA CYS A 74 -10.75 12.49 0.05
C CYS A 74 -10.74 13.66 -0.96
N TYR A 75 -10.17 14.81 -0.58
CA TYR A 75 -10.16 16.05 -1.37
C TYR A 75 -8.77 16.41 -1.88
N GLN A 76 -7.79 15.53 -1.67
CA GLN A 76 -6.41 15.73 -2.10
C GLN A 76 -6.25 15.50 -3.62
N VAL A 77 -5.21 16.12 -4.19
CA VAL A 77 -4.91 16.12 -5.64
C VAL A 77 -4.69 14.69 -6.14
N GLU A 78 -4.14 13.83 -5.29
CA GLU A 78 -3.85 12.42 -5.52
C GLU A 78 -5.11 11.62 -5.80
N MET A 79 -6.19 11.86 -5.05
CA MET A 79 -7.47 11.21 -5.26
C MET A 79 -8.06 11.60 -6.62
N LYS A 80 -8.03 12.90 -6.93
CA LYS A 80 -8.52 13.40 -8.20
C LYS A 80 -7.73 12.80 -9.38
N ASN A 81 -6.40 12.78 -9.28
CA ASN A 81 -5.54 12.16 -10.29
C ASN A 81 -5.82 10.65 -10.42
N ALA A 82 -6.04 9.94 -9.32
CA ALA A 82 -6.41 8.51 -9.34
C ALA A 82 -7.73 8.28 -10.09
N LEU A 83 -8.75 9.11 -9.85
CA LEU A 83 -10.04 9.04 -10.54
C LEU A 83 -9.93 9.41 -12.02
N GLU A 84 -9.13 10.43 -12.35
CA GLU A 84 -8.86 10.78 -13.74
C GLU A 84 -8.15 9.65 -14.49
N ARG A 85 -7.13 9.02 -13.88
CA ARG A 85 -6.46 7.83 -14.42
C ARG A 85 -7.43 6.66 -14.59
N HIS A 86 -8.35 6.48 -13.66
CA HIS A 86 -9.40 5.48 -13.76
C HIS A 86 -10.32 5.72 -14.96
N ASN A 87 -10.78 6.96 -15.13
CA ASN A 87 -11.62 7.35 -16.26
C ASN A 87 -10.92 7.18 -17.60
N ARG A 88 -9.59 7.41 -17.65
CA ARG A 88 -8.76 7.13 -18.84
C ARG A 88 -8.43 5.64 -19.04
N GLY A 89 -8.74 4.78 -18.05
CA GLY A 89 -8.43 3.35 -18.08
C GLY A 89 -6.94 3.02 -17.90
N GLU A 90 -6.17 3.96 -17.35
CA GLU A 90 -4.74 3.81 -17.03
C GLU A 90 -4.50 3.18 -15.65
N ALA A 91 -5.50 3.26 -14.77
CA ALA A 91 -5.53 2.60 -13.47
C ALA A 91 -6.95 2.09 -13.18
N VAL A 92 -7.08 1.20 -12.21
CA VAL A 92 -8.39 0.73 -11.73
C VAL A 92 -8.58 1.17 -10.29
N VAL A 93 -9.56 2.02 -10.05
CA VAL A 93 -9.99 2.40 -8.69
C VAL A 93 -11.07 1.41 -8.25
N ILE A 94 -10.90 0.81 -7.07
CA ILE A 94 -11.85 -0.14 -6.51
C ILE A 94 -12.26 0.35 -5.11
N PRO A 95 -13.51 0.82 -4.94
CA PRO A 95 -14.09 1.13 -3.64
C PRO A 95 -14.28 -0.13 -2.78
N VAL A 96 -13.80 -0.10 -1.54
CA VAL A 96 -14.02 -1.12 -0.52
C VAL A 96 -14.68 -0.45 0.67
N ILE A 97 -15.97 -0.68 0.87
CA ILE A 97 -16.72 -0.03 1.95
C ILE A 97 -16.42 -0.78 3.25
N LEU A 98 -15.72 -0.16 4.18
CA LEU A 98 -15.39 -0.76 5.47
C LEU A 98 -16.56 -0.66 6.46
N ARG A 99 -17.15 0.55 6.56
CA ARG A 99 -18.25 0.87 7.48
C ARG A 99 -19.37 1.61 6.74
N ASP A 100 -20.58 1.62 7.32
CA ASP A 100 -21.69 2.43 6.82
C ASP A 100 -21.29 3.90 6.72
N CYS A 101 -21.48 4.49 5.55
CA CYS A 101 -21.25 5.91 5.31
C CYS A 101 -21.94 6.38 4.03
N ALA A 102 -22.11 7.69 3.87
CA ALA A 102 -22.79 8.31 2.72
C ALA A 102 -21.87 8.43 1.48
N TRP A 103 -21.17 7.36 1.13
CA TRP A 103 -20.13 7.38 0.09
C TRP A 103 -20.66 7.54 -1.35
N HIS A 104 -21.92 7.19 -1.60
CA HIS A 104 -22.56 7.36 -2.92
C HIS A 104 -22.66 8.81 -3.38
N GLN A 105 -22.53 9.78 -2.48
CA GLN A 105 -22.58 11.21 -2.79
C GLN A 105 -21.21 11.78 -3.23
N LEU A 106 -20.16 10.96 -3.20
CA LEU A 106 -18.79 11.37 -3.49
C LEU A 106 -18.40 11.07 -4.95
N GLU A 107 -17.28 11.63 -5.41
CA GLU A 107 -16.81 11.51 -6.80
C GLU A 107 -16.57 10.05 -7.24
N PHE A 108 -16.25 9.16 -6.31
CA PHE A 108 -16.11 7.72 -6.55
C PHE A 108 -17.38 6.91 -6.28
N GLY A 109 -18.48 7.57 -5.92
CA GLY A 109 -19.76 6.94 -5.58
C GLY A 109 -20.44 6.21 -6.75
N SER A 110 -20.08 6.55 -7.99
CA SER A 110 -20.56 5.86 -9.20
C SER A 110 -19.71 4.64 -9.58
N ILE A 111 -18.56 4.42 -8.94
CA ILE A 111 -17.68 3.29 -9.23
C ILE A 111 -18.21 2.06 -8.50
N MET A 112 -18.26 0.92 -9.19
CA MET A 112 -18.71 -0.33 -8.62
C MET A 112 -17.78 -0.76 -7.47
N ALA A 113 -18.35 -0.94 -6.28
CA ALA A 113 -17.62 -1.41 -5.12
C ALA A 113 -17.19 -2.88 -5.25
N ALA A 114 -16.21 -3.27 -4.43
CA ALA A 114 -15.63 -4.61 -4.44
C ALA A 114 -16.59 -5.70 -3.95
N THR A 115 -17.42 -5.37 -2.95
CA THR A 115 -18.42 -6.26 -2.37
C THR A 115 -19.75 -6.14 -3.12
N THR A 116 -20.54 -7.21 -3.10
CA THR A 116 -21.89 -7.21 -3.70
C THR A 116 -22.73 -6.08 -3.12
N ASP A 117 -23.33 -5.28 -4.00
CA ASP A 117 -24.14 -4.10 -3.67
C ASP A 117 -23.43 -3.06 -2.78
N GLY A 118 -22.09 -3.07 -2.73
CA GLY A 118 -21.31 -2.18 -1.87
C GLY A 118 -21.55 -2.41 -0.38
N LYS A 119 -21.95 -3.62 0.01
CA LYS A 119 -22.17 -4.00 1.40
C LYS A 119 -20.89 -3.74 2.22
N PRO A 120 -20.96 -3.01 3.36
CA PRO A 120 -19.79 -2.76 4.19
C PRO A 120 -19.19 -4.04 4.78
N ILE A 121 -17.87 -4.10 4.87
CA ILE A 121 -17.13 -5.23 5.45
C ILE A 121 -17.61 -5.54 6.88
N THR A 122 -17.89 -4.52 7.68
CA THR A 122 -18.40 -4.65 9.05
C THR A 122 -19.83 -5.20 9.17
N LYS A 123 -20.59 -5.29 8.06
CA LYS A 123 -21.96 -5.83 8.04
C LYS A 123 -22.05 -7.29 7.57
N PHE A 124 -20.94 -7.92 7.22
CA PHE A 124 -20.93 -9.35 6.96
C PHE A 124 -21.03 -10.14 8.27
N ALA A 125 -21.62 -11.34 8.21
CA ALA A 125 -21.70 -12.22 9.38
C ALA A 125 -20.29 -12.61 9.86
N SER A 126 -19.38 -12.78 8.91
CA SER A 126 -17.93 -12.77 9.14
C SER A 126 -17.28 -11.75 8.23
N HIS A 127 -16.39 -10.92 8.77
CA HIS A 127 -15.58 -9.99 7.96
C HIS A 127 -14.79 -10.71 6.87
N ASP A 128 -14.40 -11.98 7.10
CA ASP A 128 -13.67 -12.79 6.13
C ASP A 128 -14.45 -12.98 4.83
N GLU A 129 -15.78 -13.12 4.91
CA GLU A 129 -16.64 -13.24 3.73
C GLU A 129 -16.53 -11.97 2.86
N GLY A 130 -16.58 -10.80 3.50
CA GLY A 130 -16.39 -9.52 2.82
C GLY A 130 -15.00 -9.40 2.20
N TYR A 131 -13.95 -9.78 2.95
CA TYR A 131 -12.58 -9.73 2.43
C TYR A 131 -12.35 -10.68 1.25
N VAL A 132 -12.94 -11.87 1.26
CA VAL A 132 -12.86 -12.81 0.12
C VAL A 132 -13.49 -12.18 -1.13
N GLN A 133 -14.65 -11.53 -1.02
CA GLN A 133 -15.25 -10.82 -2.15
C GLN A 133 -14.33 -9.72 -2.70
N VAL A 134 -13.61 -9.01 -1.83
CA VAL A 134 -12.62 -8.01 -2.25
C VAL A 134 -11.47 -8.65 -3.03
N VAL A 135 -10.92 -9.77 -2.55
CA VAL A 135 -9.86 -10.50 -3.25
C VAL A 135 -10.32 -11.00 -4.61
N GLU A 136 -11.56 -11.49 -4.71
CA GLU A 136 -12.15 -11.91 -5.99
C GLU A 136 -12.35 -10.74 -6.94
N ALA A 137 -12.82 -9.59 -6.46
CA ALA A 137 -12.98 -8.37 -7.26
C ALA A 137 -11.64 -7.91 -7.83
N ILE A 138 -10.59 -7.89 -7.01
CA ILE A 138 -9.22 -7.57 -7.46
C ILE A 138 -8.73 -8.59 -8.49
N SER A 139 -8.99 -9.88 -8.28
CA SER A 139 -8.60 -10.92 -9.23
C SER A 139 -9.28 -10.74 -10.59
N ARG A 140 -10.56 -10.36 -10.61
CA ARG A 140 -11.30 -10.04 -11.84
C ARG A 140 -10.71 -8.80 -12.53
N ALA A 141 -10.41 -7.75 -11.77
CA ALA A 141 -9.79 -6.54 -12.33
C ALA A 141 -8.43 -6.84 -12.99
N ILE A 142 -7.58 -7.63 -12.32
CA ILE A 142 -6.29 -8.06 -12.89
C ILE A 142 -6.49 -8.83 -14.20
N ALA A 143 -7.41 -9.80 -14.23
CA ALA A 143 -7.68 -10.58 -15.43
C ALA A 143 -8.18 -9.70 -16.60
N GLN A 144 -9.00 -8.69 -16.32
CA GLN A 144 -9.46 -7.73 -17.34
C GLN A 144 -8.31 -6.86 -17.88
N MET A 145 -7.40 -6.41 -17.00
CA MET A 145 -6.22 -5.65 -17.40
C MET A 145 -5.28 -6.48 -18.28
N GLU A 146 -5.07 -7.75 -17.92
CA GLU A 146 -4.27 -8.70 -18.71
C GLU A 146 -4.90 -8.96 -20.08
N ALA A 147 -6.22 -9.10 -20.16
CA ALA A 147 -6.94 -9.30 -21.42
C ALA A 147 -6.92 -8.08 -22.35
N LYS A 148 -6.87 -6.86 -21.78
CA LYS A 148 -6.84 -5.60 -22.53
C LYS A 148 -5.45 -5.23 -23.05
N LYS A 149 -4.39 -5.87 -22.54
CA LYS A 149 -3.03 -5.67 -23.05
C LYS A 149 -2.93 -6.28 -24.44
N PRO A 150 -2.69 -5.52 -25.52
CA PRO A 150 -2.56 -6.09 -26.85
C PRO A 150 -1.45 -7.13 -26.83
N GLN A 151 -1.72 -8.31 -27.37
CA GLN A 151 -0.68 -9.30 -27.68
C GLN A 151 0.38 -8.61 -28.54
N GLN A 152 1.49 -8.19 -27.93
CA GLN A 152 2.72 -7.99 -28.67
C GLN A 152 3.11 -9.38 -29.18
N THR A 153 2.70 -9.65 -30.42
CA THR A 153 3.13 -10.77 -31.25
C THR A 153 4.63 -10.94 -31.11
N THR A 154 5.03 -12.03 -30.46
CA THR A 154 6.35 -12.63 -30.64
C THR A 154 6.43 -13.13 -32.08
N HIS A 155 6.72 -12.22 -33.01
CA HIS A 155 7.28 -12.60 -34.30
C HIS A 155 8.67 -13.15 -34.03
N ILE A 156 8.81 -14.47 -34.11
CA ILE A 156 10.08 -15.15 -34.26
C ILE A 156 10.33 -15.32 -35.77
N PRO A 157 11.33 -14.66 -36.36
CA PRO A 157 12.01 -15.20 -37.53
C PRO A 157 13.30 -15.88 -37.08
N SER A 158 13.42 -17.16 -37.45
CA SER A 158 14.63 -17.99 -37.37
C SER A 158 15.65 -17.60 -38.48
N PRO A 159 16.89 -18.12 -38.52
CA PRO A 159 18.10 -17.29 -38.54
C PRO A 159 18.96 -17.44 -39.81
N ALA A 160 19.81 -16.45 -40.08
CA ALA A 160 20.96 -16.55 -41.00
C ALA A 160 22.02 -15.46 -40.70
N PRO A 161 23.30 -15.65 -41.07
CA PRO A 161 24.40 -15.50 -40.11
C PRO A 161 25.40 -14.35 -40.36
N ALA A 162 26.21 -14.10 -39.33
CA ALA A 162 27.59 -13.61 -39.30
C ALA A 162 27.92 -12.19 -39.83
N ASN A 163 28.32 -11.29 -38.93
CA ASN A 163 29.76 -11.08 -38.65
C ASN A 163 29.97 -10.26 -37.35
N PRO A 164 31.17 -10.36 -36.73
CA PRO A 164 31.40 -9.96 -35.35
C PRO A 164 31.98 -8.55 -35.22
N MET A 165 32.06 -8.13 -33.95
CA MET A 165 33.06 -7.22 -33.37
C MET A 165 32.58 -5.80 -33.08
N PHE A 166 32.12 -5.60 -31.84
CA PHE A 166 32.60 -4.50 -31.00
C PHE A 166 32.81 -5.04 -29.58
N GLN A 167 34.07 -5.01 -29.16
CA GLN A 167 34.51 -5.26 -27.79
C GLN A 167 34.17 -4.05 -26.93
N GLY A 168 33.67 -4.29 -25.72
CA GLY A 168 33.39 -3.22 -24.78
C GLY A 168 32.85 -3.72 -23.45
N VAL A 169 33.79 -4.11 -22.59
CA VAL A 169 33.70 -4.27 -21.12
C VAL A 169 32.87 -5.45 -20.57
N ASP A 170 33.60 -6.48 -20.15
CA ASP A 170 33.11 -7.57 -19.30
C ASP A 170 32.64 -7.04 -17.93
N THR A 171 31.35 -6.72 -17.82
CA THR A 171 30.66 -6.94 -16.55
C THR A 171 30.20 -8.38 -16.53
N VAL A 172 30.97 -9.23 -15.84
CA VAL A 172 30.51 -10.57 -15.45
C VAL A 172 29.23 -10.40 -14.64
N PHE A 173 28.08 -10.60 -15.26
CA PHE A 173 26.79 -10.64 -14.58
C PHE A 173 26.73 -11.97 -13.84
N THR A 174 27.30 -12.01 -12.63
CA THR A 174 26.97 -13.06 -11.68
C THR A 174 25.51 -12.83 -11.28
N PRO A 175 24.60 -13.81 -11.46
CA PRO A 175 23.23 -13.65 -10.99
C PRO A 175 23.23 -13.59 -9.45
N ARG A 176 23.24 -12.37 -8.91
CA ARG A 176 23.03 -12.10 -7.49
C ARG A 176 21.53 -12.25 -7.20
N SER A 177 21.16 -13.17 -6.31
CA SER A 177 19.84 -13.16 -5.68
C SER A 177 19.75 -11.92 -4.78
N SER A 178 19.13 -10.86 -5.29
CA SER A 178 18.96 -9.59 -4.56
C SER A 178 18.01 -9.69 -3.36
N ASN A 179 17.42 -10.87 -3.10
CA ASN A 179 16.51 -11.11 -1.98
C ASN A 179 16.67 -12.52 -1.40
N LEU A 180 17.83 -12.82 -0.82
CA LEU A 180 17.94 -13.92 0.14
C LEU A 180 17.75 -13.35 1.55
N SER A 181 16.49 -13.19 1.97
CA SER A 181 16.18 -12.89 3.37
C SER A 181 15.96 -14.20 4.10
N LEU A 182 16.79 -14.47 5.12
CA LEU A 182 16.52 -15.57 6.04
C LEU A 182 15.40 -15.13 7.00
N PRO A 183 14.40 -15.98 7.28
CA PRO A 183 13.40 -15.66 8.28
C PRO A 183 14.09 -15.45 9.63
N LYS A 184 14.07 -14.22 10.13
CA LYS A 184 14.59 -13.88 11.45
C LYS A 184 13.52 -14.25 12.47
N ASN A 185 13.70 -15.36 13.15
CA ASN A 185 12.83 -15.74 14.27
C ASN A 185 13.28 -14.97 15.50
N PHE A 186 12.39 -14.14 16.06
CA PHE A 186 12.63 -13.45 17.32
C PHE A 186 12.34 -14.39 18.48
N THR A 187 13.32 -14.56 19.35
CA THR A 187 13.13 -15.27 20.60
C THR A 187 12.23 -14.47 21.54
N ASP A 188 11.66 -15.11 22.56
CA ASP A 188 10.88 -14.37 23.56
C ASP A 188 11.76 -13.36 24.33
N LEU A 189 13.05 -13.64 24.47
CA LEU A 189 14.03 -12.70 25.02
C LEU A 189 14.21 -11.46 24.13
N ASP A 190 14.21 -11.61 22.80
CA ASP A 190 14.30 -10.48 21.87
C ASP A 190 13.06 -9.58 21.97
N LYS A 191 11.88 -10.18 22.10
CA LYS A 191 10.62 -9.44 22.26
C LYS A 191 10.58 -8.69 23.59
N ASP A 192 11.02 -9.34 24.67
CA ASP A 192 11.09 -8.73 26.00
C ASP A 192 12.10 -7.58 26.04
N ARG A 193 13.29 -7.78 25.44
CA ARG A 193 14.30 -6.72 25.28
C ARG A 193 13.75 -5.52 24.52
N ALA A 194 13.13 -5.75 23.37
CA ALA A 194 12.56 -4.68 22.55
C ALA A 194 11.48 -3.87 23.31
N ARG A 195 10.66 -4.54 24.14
CA ARG A 195 9.67 -3.85 24.99
C ARG A 195 10.33 -2.95 26.03
N ARG A 196 11.36 -3.44 26.72
CA ARG A 196 12.08 -2.66 27.74
C ARG A 196 12.80 -1.48 27.13
N GLU A 197 13.57 -1.72 26.07
CA GLU A 197 14.31 -0.67 25.36
C GLU A 197 13.37 0.37 24.76
N GLY A 198 12.21 -0.05 24.23
CA GLY A 198 11.18 0.86 23.74
C GLY A 198 10.59 1.75 24.84
N PHE A 199 10.33 1.18 26.02
CA PHE A 199 9.84 1.95 27.16
C PHE A 199 10.88 2.95 27.67
N GLU A 200 12.14 2.52 27.82
CA GLU A 200 13.26 3.38 28.21
C GLU A 200 13.47 4.52 27.20
N TYR A 201 13.39 4.22 25.90
CA TYR A 201 13.50 5.23 24.85
C TYR A 201 12.42 6.31 24.97
N VAL A 202 11.15 5.90 25.12
CA VAL A 202 10.03 6.84 25.29
C VAL A 202 10.19 7.65 26.57
N ALA A 203 10.64 7.01 27.66
CA ALA A 203 10.86 7.69 28.92
C ALA A 203 11.93 8.80 28.79
N HIS A 204 13.09 8.46 28.23
CA HIS A 204 14.15 9.44 27.98
C HIS A 204 13.73 10.53 26.97
N TYR A 205 12.90 10.19 25.97
CA TYR A 205 12.38 11.19 25.05
C TYR A 205 11.58 12.28 25.79
N PHE A 206 10.68 11.87 26.70
CA PHE A 206 9.88 12.82 27.49
C PHE A 206 10.72 13.58 28.50
N GLU A 207 11.61 12.90 29.23
CA GLU A 207 12.55 13.53 30.18
C GLU A 207 13.36 14.62 29.49
N ASN A 208 14.04 14.29 28.38
CA ASN A 208 14.85 15.23 27.62
C ASN A 208 14.01 16.39 27.04
N SER A 209 12.78 16.12 26.62
CA SER A 209 11.87 17.16 26.11
C SER A 209 11.48 18.15 27.21
N LEU A 210 11.24 17.68 28.43
CA LEU A 210 10.92 18.53 29.58
C LEU A 210 12.12 19.35 30.04
N ASP A 211 13.32 18.75 30.03
CA ASP A 211 14.57 19.46 30.28
C ASP A 211 14.83 20.57 29.26
N GLU A 212 14.64 20.27 27.97
CA GLU A 212 14.76 21.26 26.92
C GLU A 212 13.73 22.39 27.07
N LEU A 213 12.50 22.06 27.45
CA LEU A 213 11.46 23.04 27.71
C LEU A 213 11.79 23.95 28.91
N LYS A 214 12.33 23.38 29.99
CA LYS A 214 12.82 24.14 31.16
C LYS A 214 13.96 25.08 30.80
N ASN A 215 14.89 24.64 29.94
CA ASN A 215 15.99 25.49 29.46
C ASN A 215 15.51 26.70 28.65
N ARG A 216 14.39 26.56 27.92
CA ARG A 216 13.81 27.64 27.11
C ARG A 216 12.93 28.60 27.92
N HIS A 217 12.42 28.17 29.08
CA HIS A 217 11.50 28.95 29.90
C HIS A 217 11.94 28.96 31.37
N SER A 218 12.72 29.99 31.74
CA SER A 218 13.17 30.23 33.11
C SER A 218 11.99 30.52 34.06
N GLY A 219 11.46 29.46 34.66
CA GLY A 219 10.29 29.51 35.57
C GLY A 219 9.44 28.24 35.53
N LEU A 220 9.66 27.36 34.55
CA LEU A 220 9.03 26.05 34.50
C LEU A 220 9.78 25.08 35.41
N ASP A 221 9.10 24.53 36.41
CA ASP A 221 9.61 23.37 37.15
C ASP A 221 8.89 22.10 36.68
N HIS A 222 9.63 21.01 36.55
CA HIS A 222 9.09 19.74 36.11
C HIS A 222 9.77 18.60 36.88
N ARG A 223 9.07 17.47 36.95
CA ARG A 223 9.59 16.23 37.50
C ARG A 223 9.10 15.10 36.59
N PHE A 224 10.04 14.31 36.08
CA PHE A 224 9.80 13.11 35.31
C PHE A 224 9.82 11.88 36.23
#